data_AF-A0A2U1FI21-F1
#
_entry.id   AF-A0A2U1FI21-F1
#
_cell.length_a   1.000
_cell.length_b   1.000
_cell.length_c   1.000
_cell.angle_alpha   90.00
_cell.angle_beta   90.00
_cell.angle_gamma   90.00
#
_symmetry.space_group_name_H-M   'P 1'
#
loop_
_entity.id
_entity.type
_entity.pdbx_description
1 polymer ?
#
loop_
_entity_poly.entity_id
_entity_poly.type
_entity_poly.pdbx_seq_one_letter_code
_entity_poly.pdbx_strand_id
1 'polypeptide(L)'
;MCAACGSGRVRAPWEDTVGPRDPGASRRLAAALTRWLGPWRWRVTPWPGGYALTGPCGALPPAGGVDEVVARAGAARPGELGRRLSDAPPDGLDLAEAVVRVSVLALERGHPVVLAGPDPGRARRLHAHGGVAVDVVPRPGAAWSVG
;
A
#
# COMPACT_ATOMS: atom_id res chain seq x y z
N MET A 1 14.14 -25.97 19.49
CA MET A 1 14.65 -24.65 19.01
C MET A 1 15.08 -24.82 17.57
N CYS A 2 14.35 -24.27 16.60
CA CYS A 2 14.77 -24.20 15.20
C CYS A 2 14.94 -22.72 14.86
N ALA A 3 16.19 -22.25 14.85
CA ALA A 3 16.57 -20.95 14.35
C ALA A 3 16.87 -21.07 12.84
N ALA A 4 16.53 -20.03 12.08
CA ALA A 4 17.01 -19.74 10.73
C ALA A 4 16.45 -20.53 9.52
N CYS A 5 15.19 -20.27 9.13
CA CYS A 5 14.76 -20.37 7.71
C CYS A 5 13.69 -19.34 7.26
N GLY A 6 13.13 -18.52 8.16
CA GLY A 6 12.02 -17.62 7.84
C GLY A 6 12.46 -16.19 7.46
N SER A 7 13.34 -16.01 6.48
CA SER A 7 13.56 -14.67 5.90
C SER A 7 12.33 -14.32 5.06
N GLY A 8 11.28 -13.85 5.72
CA GLY A 8 9.92 -13.65 5.22
C GLY A 8 9.81 -12.67 4.06
N ARG A 9 10.29 -13.06 2.87
CA ARG A 9 10.00 -12.39 1.61
C ARG A 9 8.52 -12.59 1.30
N VAL A 10 7.68 -11.68 1.76
CA VAL A 10 6.28 -11.63 1.31
C VAL A 10 6.28 -10.91 -0.03
N ARG A 11 6.18 -11.68 -1.13
CA ARG A 11 5.77 -11.15 -2.43
C ARG A 11 4.27 -10.86 -2.36
N ALA A 12 3.80 -9.83 -3.05
CA ALA A 12 2.40 -9.41 -3.07
C ALA A 12 1.40 -10.60 -3.10
N PRO A 13 0.24 -10.50 -2.41
CA PRO A 13 -0.23 -9.34 -1.67
C PRO A 13 0.40 -9.25 -0.26
N TRP A 14 1.18 -8.19 -0.02
CA TRP A 14 1.83 -7.94 1.27
C TRP A 14 0.93 -7.13 2.21
N GLU A 15 -0.11 -6.51 1.68
CA GLU A 15 -1.03 -5.61 2.39
C GLU A 15 -1.73 -6.33 3.56
N ASP A 16 -2.06 -7.61 3.36
CA ASP A 16 -2.70 -8.47 4.37
C ASP A 16 -1.80 -8.76 5.57
N THR A 17 -0.50 -8.51 5.44
CA THR A 17 0.48 -8.76 6.50
C THR A 17 0.75 -7.55 7.37
N VAL A 18 0.22 -6.36 7.06
CA VAL A 18 0.46 -5.12 7.83
C VAL A 18 -0.59 -4.87 8.91
N GLY A 19 -1.74 -5.52 8.82
CA GLY A 19 -2.83 -5.41 9.80
C GLY A 19 -3.11 -6.71 10.57
N PRO A 20 -3.96 -6.68 11.60
CA PRO A 20 -4.68 -7.88 12.02
C PRO A 20 -5.57 -8.38 10.87
N ARG A 21 -5.89 -9.68 10.86
CA ARG A 21 -6.83 -10.25 9.88
C ARG A 21 -8.16 -9.50 9.96
N ASP A 22 -8.57 -8.96 8.82
CA ASP A 22 -9.69 -8.04 8.72
C ASP A 22 -10.53 -8.32 7.48
N PRO A 23 -11.75 -8.87 7.63
CA PRO A 23 -12.68 -9.12 6.52
C PRO A 23 -13.09 -7.84 5.74
N GLY A 24 -12.83 -6.66 6.31
CA GLY A 24 -13.07 -5.36 5.71
C GLY A 24 -11.85 -4.75 5.00
N ALA A 25 -10.68 -5.40 5.05
CA ALA A 25 -9.41 -4.80 4.59
C ALA A 25 -9.47 -4.36 3.13
N SER A 26 -9.89 -5.26 2.22
CA SER A 26 -9.99 -4.94 0.79
C SER A 26 -10.95 -3.79 0.50
N ARG A 27 -12.04 -3.65 1.28
CA ARG A 27 -12.97 -2.52 1.15
C ARG A 27 -12.33 -1.21 1.58
N ARG A 28 -11.59 -1.20 2.68
CA ARG A 28 -10.90 0.00 3.18
C ARG A 28 -9.75 0.40 2.27
N LEU A 29 -8.99 -0.56 1.75
CA LEU A 29 -7.94 -0.34 0.76
C LEU A 29 -8.51 0.22 -0.55
N ALA A 30 -9.61 -0.34 -1.06
CA ALA A 30 -10.29 0.20 -2.23
C ALA A 30 -10.80 1.63 -2.02
N ALA A 31 -11.33 1.94 -0.82
CA ALA A 31 -11.76 3.29 -0.47
C ALA A 31 -10.56 4.26 -0.38
N ALA A 32 -9.46 3.86 0.26
CA ALA A 32 -8.23 4.64 0.35
C ALA A 32 -7.65 4.92 -1.04
N LEU A 33 -7.52 3.89 -1.89
CA LEU A 33 -7.11 4.02 -3.29
C LEU A 33 -8.01 4.98 -4.06
N THR A 34 -9.32 4.88 -3.90
CA THR A 34 -10.27 5.79 -4.56
C THR A 34 -10.10 7.23 -4.08
N ARG A 35 -9.87 7.48 -2.79
CA ARG A 35 -9.56 8.84 -2.28
C ARG A 35 -8.24 9.36 -2.84
N TRP A 36 -7.24 8.50 -2.89
CA TRP A 36 -5.90 8.86 -3.33
C TRP A 36 -5.87 9.19 -4.83
N LEU A 37 -6.55 8.38 -5.65
CA LEU A 37 -6.59 8.52 -7.12
C LEU A 37 -7.78 9.35 -7.64
N GLY A 38 -8.69 9.76 -6.74
CA GLY A 38 -9.93 10.48 -7.05
C GLY A 38 -9.75 11.75 -7.92
N PRO A 39 -8.72 12.59 -7.71
CA PRO A 39 -8.47 13.76 -8.56
C PRO A 39 -8.27 13.42 -10.04
N TRP A 40 -7.85 12.19 -10.36
CA TRP A 40 -7.68 11.72 -11.73
C TRP A 40 -8.89 10.93 -12.25
N ARG A 41 -10.01 10.96 -11.51
CA ARG A 41 -11.27 10.26 -11.81
C ARG A 41 -11.15 8.74 -11.81
N TRP A 42 -10.19 8.21 -11.06
CA TRP A 42 -10.08 6.76 -10.85
C TRP A 42 -11.00 6.32 -9.70
N ARG A 43 -11.65 5.18 -9.89
CA ARG A 43 -12.42 4.50 -8.86
C ARG A 43 -11.92 3.07 -8.73
N VAL A 44 -11.81 2.63 -7.49
CA VAL A 44 -11.34 1.31 -7.12
C VAL A 44 -12.40 0.66 -6.25
N THR A 45 -12.81 -0.55 -6.62
CA THR A 45 -13.75 -1.35 -5.83
C THR A 45 -13.12 -2.71 -5.52
N PRO A 46 -13.44 -3.29 -4.35
CA PRO A 46 -12.98 -4.64 -4.04
C PRO A 46 -13.56 -5.64 -5.06
N TRP A 47 -12.75 -6.59 -5.49
CA TRP A 47 -13.11 -7.64 -6.44
C TRP A 47 -12.58 -8.99 -5.94
N PRO A 48 -13.23 -10.13 -6.23
CA PRO A 48 -12.67 -11.44 -5.89
C PRO A 48 -11.25 -11.61 -6.47
N GLY A 49 -10.25 -11.71 -5.59
CA GLY A 49 -8.83 -11.82 -5.99
C GLY A 49 -8.12 -10.49 -6.26
N GLY A 50 -8.69 -9.33 -5.87
CA GLY A 50 -8.01 -8.05 -5.94
C GLY A 50 -8.97 -6.85 -6.02
N TYR A 51 -8.82 -6.05 -7.08
CA TYR A 51 -9.51 -4.78 -7.26
C TYR A 51 -10.02 -4.58 -8.68
N ALA A 52 -11.28 -4.15 -8.81
CA ALA A 52 -11.81 -3.66 -10.07
C ALA A 52 -11.52 -2.16 -10.20
N LEU A 53 -11.23 -1.72 -11.42
CA LEU A 53 -10.75 -0.37 -11.72
C LEU A 53 -11.61 0.30 -12.77
N THR A 54 -11.98 1.56 -12.52
CA THR A 54 -12.58 2.44 -13.50
C THR A 54 -11.74 3.70 -13.58
N GLY A 55 -11.16 3.97 -14.75
CA GLY A 55 -10.41 5.18 -15.03
C GLY A 55 -11.25 6.25 -15.75
N PRO A 56 -10.64 7.39 -16.12
CA PRO A 56 -11.33 8.47 -16.85
C PRO A 56 -11.88 8.03 -18.21
N CYS A 57 -11.30 6.99 -18.82
CA CYS A 57 -11.71 6.46 -20.13
C CYS A 57 -12.61 5.21 -20.03
N GLY A 58 -13.05 4.83 -18.83
CA GLY A 58 -13.93 3.67 -18.62
C GLY A 58 -13.30 2.56 -17.79
N ALA A 59 -13.86 1.36 -17.89
CA ALA A 59 -13.41 0.19 -17.15
C ALA A 59 -12.00 -0.24 -17.59
N LEU A 60 -11.18 -0.63 -16.62
CA LEU A 60 -9.83 -1.16 -16.83
C LEU A 60 -9.81 -2.64 -16.40
N PRO A 61 -8.83 -3.44 -16.86
CA PRO A 61 -8.64 -4.79 -16.33
C PRO A 61 -8.57 -4.79 -14.80
N PRO A 62 -9.02 -5.84 -14.11
CA PRO A 62 -8.82 -5.94 -12.66
C PRO A 62 -7.32 -6.00 -12.32
N ALA A 63 -6.99 -5.59 -11.09
CA ALA A 63 -5.64 -5.61 -10.53
C ALA A 63 -5.59 -6.60 -9.37
N GLY A 64 -4.49 -7.34 -9.22
CA GLY A 64 -4.33 -8.36 -8.18
C GLY A 64 -3.95 -7.80 -6.80
N GLY A 65 -3.54 -6.53 -6.71
CA GLY A 65 -3.09 -5.91 -5.46
C GLY A 65 -2.94 -4.39 -5.56
N VAL A 66 -2.66 -3.73 -4.44
CA VAL A 66 -2.51 -2.27 -4.34
C VAL A 66 -1.35 -1.78 -5.20
N ASP A 67 -0.23 -2.51 -5.21
CA ASP A 67 0.95 -2.18 -6.02
C ASP A 67 0.62 -2.08 -7.51
N GLU A 68 -0.19 -3.01 -8.04
CA GLU A 68 -0.58 -3.00 -9.44
C GLU A 68 -1.55 -1.86 -9.76
N VAL A 69 -2.46 -1.53 -8.85
CA VAL A 69 -3.34 -0.35 -8.99
C VAL A 69 -2.51 0.93 -9.08
N VAL A 70 -1.57 1.10 -8.15
CA VAL A 70 -0.70 2.29 -8.08
C VAL A 70 0.22 2.38 -9.30
N ALA A 71 0.82 1.26 -9.74
CA ALA A 71 1.65 1.22 -10.95
C ALA A 71 0.88 1.66 -12.20
N ARG A 72 -0.36 1.18 -12.37
CA ARG A 72 -1.21 1.56 -13.51
C ARG A 72 -1.61 3.04 -13.45
N ALA A 73 -1.93 3.56 -12.26
CA ALA A 73 -2.24 4.98 -12.09
C ALA A 73 -1.03 5.86 -12.37
N GLY A 74 0.16 5.46 -11.91
CA GLY A 74 1.42 6.17 -12.16
C GLY A 74 1.81 6.18 -13.63
N ALA A 75 1.64 5.05 -14.33
CA ALA A 75 1.86 4.98 -15.77
C ALA A 75 0.91 5.90 -16.55
N ALA A 76 -0.34 6.03 -16.11
CA ALA A 76 -1.32 6.92 -16.74
C ALA A 76 -1.05 8.41 -16.45
N ARG A 77 -0.35 8.74 -15.36
CA ARG A 77 -0.04 10.10 -14.90
C ARG A 77 1.40 10.17 -14.33
N PRO A 78 2.44 10.15 -15.18
CA PRO A 78 3.82 10.14 -14.70
C PRO A 78 4.14 11.36 -13.82
N GLY A 79 4.75 11.13 -12.65
CA GLY A 79 5.18 12.16 -11.70
C GLY A 79 4.09 12.78 -10.82
N GLU A 80 2.81 12.55 -11.13
CA GLU A 80 1.70 13.08 -10.34
C GLU A 80 1.53 12.33 -9.00
N LEU A 81 1.86 11.03 -8.96
CA LEU A 81 1.88 10.27 -7.70
C LEU A 81 2.94 10.84 -6.73
N GLY A 82 4.18 11.04 -7.20
CA GLY A 82 5.26 11.60 -6.40
C GLY A 82 4.98 13.02 -5.89
N ARG A 83 4.36 13.88 -6.71
CA ARG A 83 3.90 15.22 -6.29
C ARG A 83 2.90 15.13 -5.13
N ARG A 84 1.83 14.35 -5.31
CA ARG A 84 0.79 14.17 -4.29
C ARG A 84 1.33 13.55 -3.00
N LEU A 85 2.28 12.62 -3.12
CA LEU A 85 2.99 12.03 -1.97
C LEU A 85 3.77 13.08 -1.17
N SER A 86 4.38 14.05 -1.86
CA SER A 86 5.13 15.15 -1.25
C SER A 86 4.21 16.16 -0.55
N ASP A 87 3.01 16.37 -1.09
CA ASP A 87 2.00 17.28 -0.52
C ASP A 87 1.22 16.65 0.66
N ALA A 88 1.23 15.32 0.80
CA ALA A 88 0.45 14.62 1.81
C ALA A 88 1.12 14.66 3.19
N PRO A 89 0.39 15.00 4.28
CA PRO A 89 0.93 15.03 5.64
C PRO A 89 1.45 13.63 6.03
N PRO A 90 2.63 13.49 6.66
CA PRO A 90 3.29 12.20 6.91
C PRO A 90 2.58 11.30 7.94
N ASP A 91 1.58 11.83 8.63
CA ASP A 91 0.96 11.18 9.78
C ASP A 91 -0.56 11.35 9.89
N GLY A 92 -1.15 10.66 10.87
CA GLY A 92 -2.60 10.64 11.09
C GLY A 92 -3.36 9.73 10.12
N LEU A 93 -2.65 8.86 9.41
CA LEU A 93 -3.23 7.98 8.40
C LEU A 93 -3.98 6.82 9.05
N ASP A 94 -5.06 6.37 8.44
CA ASP A 94 -5.56 5.04 8.75
C ASP A 94 -4.63 3.95 8.16
N LEU A 95 -4.80 2.69 8.57
CA LEU A 95 -3.95 1.59 8.07
C LEU A 95 -4.01 1.43 6.55
N ALA A 96 -5.19 1.62 5.94
CA ALA A 96 -5.36 1.45 4.50
C ALA A 96 -4.65 2.56 3.73
N GLU A 97 -4.71 3.79 4.24
CA GLU A 97 -3.96 4.93 3.70
C GLU A 97 -2.45 4.76 3.85
N ALA A 98 -1.99 4.23 4.99
CA ALA A 98 -0.59 3.91 5.19
C ALA A 98 -0.10 2.87 4.17
N VAL A 99 -0.88 1.80 3.93
CA VAL A 99 -0.56 0.78 2.92
C VAL A 99 -0.47 1.37 1.51
N VAL A 100 -1.46 2.18 1.09
CA VAL A 100 -1.43 2.85 -0.21
C VAL A 100 -0.20 3.74 -0.35
N ARG A 101 0.16 4.49 0.71
CA ARG A 101 1.33 5.35 0.70
C ARG A 101 2.64 4.58 0.54
N VAL A 102 2.76 3.43 1.19
CA VAL A 102 3.92 2.55 1.04
C VAL A 102 4.03 2.03 -0.40
N SER A 103 2.93 1.60 -1.03
CA SER A 103 2.94 1.19 -2.45
C SER A 103 3.38 2.34 -3.38
N VAL A 104 2.91 3.57 -3.14
CA VAL A 104 3.33 4.75 -3.91
C VAL A 104 4.83 5.05 -3.70
N LEU A 105 5.30 5.05 -2.45
CA LEU A 105 6.73 5.26 -2.13
C LEU A 105 7.63 4.23 -2.80
N ALA A 106 7.21 2.97 -2.80
CA ALA A 106 7.93 1.87 -3.42
C ALA A 106 8.02 2.04 -4.95
N LEU A 107 6.91 2.40 -5.58
CA LEU A 107 6.86 2.69 -7.02
C LEU A 107 7.76 3.86 -7.40
N GLU A 108 7.65 5.00 -6.72
CA GLU A 108 8.44 6.21 -7.00
C GLU A 108 9.95 6.00 -6.82
N ARG A 109 10.33 5.09 -5.93
CA ARG A 109 11.73 4.70 -5.71
C ARG A 109 12.21 3.57 -6.63
N GLY A 110 11.33 3.01 -7.47
CA GLY A 110 11.68 1.92 -8.39
C GLY A 110 12.03 0.61 -7.67
N HIS A 111 11.50 0.39 -6.46
CA HIS A 111 11.86 -0.75 -5.63
C HIS A 111 10.61 -1.52 -5.20
N PRO A 112 10.54 -2.84 -5.42
CA PRO A 112 9.40 -3.63 -4.94
C PRO A 112 9.32 -3.60 -3.40
N VAL A 113 8.11 -3.60 -2.86
CA VAL A 113 7.89 -3.76 -1.41
C VAL A 113 8.31 -5.17 -1.01
N VAL A 114 9.24 -5.28 -0.05
CA VAL A 114 9.73 -6.57 0.48
C VAL A 114 9.81 -6.48 1.97
N LEU A 115 8.76 -6.92 2.64
CA LEU A 115 8.71 -6.91 4.10
C LEU A 115 9.87 -7.73 4.67
N ALA A 116 10.65 -7.15 5.57
CA ALA A 116 11.66 -7.83 6.36
C ALA A 116 11.41 -7.50 7.83
N GLY A 117 11.45 -8.49 8.70
CA GLY A 117 11.22 -8.28 10.13
C GLY A 117 10.54 -9.48 10.78
N PRO A 118 10.71 -9.69 12.09
CA PRO A 118 10.06 -10.78 12.81
C PRO A 118 8.53 -10.63 12.81
N ASP A 119 7.83 -11.75 12.73
CA ASP A 119 6.37 -11.91 12.91
C ASP A 119 5.90 -11.38 14.30
N PRO A 120 4.62 -11.03 14.50
CA PRO A 120 4.18 -9.64 14.67
C PRO A 120 4.03 -9.20 16.14
N GLY A 121 4.44 -7.94 16.40
CA GLY A 121 4.10 -7.17 17.60
C GLY A 121 3.28 -5.92 17.27
N ARG A 122 3.02 -5.06 18.27
CA ARG A 122 2.19 -3.85 18.13
C ARG A 122 2.73 -2.80 17.15
N ALA A 123 4.00 -2.82 16.75
CA ALA A 123 4.59 -1.89 15.78
C ALA A 123 5.21 -2.66 14.62
N ARG A 124 5.00 -2.20 13.37
CA ARG A 124 5.48 -2.88 12.17
C ARG A 124 6.51 -2.04 11.43
N ARG A 125 7.76 -2.47 11.44
CA ARG A 125 8.77 -1.94 10.52
C ARG A 125 8.62 -2.65 9.18
N LEU A 126 8.31 -1.91 8.11
CA LEU A 126 8.31 -2.46 6.77
C LEU A 126 9.65 -2.09 6.13
N HIS A 127 10.33 -3.06 5.54
CA HIS A 127 11.46 -2.76 4.67
C HIS A 127 10.92 -2.75 3.23
N ALA A 128 11.34 -1.80 2.41
CA ALA A 128 11.18 -1.89 0.96
C ALA A 128 12.56 -2.27 0.38
N HIS A 129 12.59 -2.93 -0.79
CA HIS A 129 13.86 -3.34 -1.40
C HIS A 129 14.79 -2.13 -1.64
N GLY A 130 16.12 -2.35 -1.61
CA GLY A 130 17.12 -1.29 -1.83
C GLY A 130 17.74 -0.69 -0.55
N GLY A 131 17.42 -1.21 0.63
CA GLY A 131 17.97 -0.72 1.91
C GLY A 131 17.23 0.49 2.49
N VAL A 132 16.13 0.90 1.87
CA VAL A 132 15.26 1.97 2.36
C VAL A 132 14.24 1.38 3.32
N ALA A 133 14.39 1.67 4.61
CA ALA A 133 13.38 1.38 5.61
C ALA A 133 12.19 2.33 5.42
N VAL A 134 10.97 1.80 5.41
CA VAL A 134 9.75 2.59 5.51
C VAL A 134 9.05 2.19 6.80
N ASP A 135 9.20 3.01 7.83
CA ASP A 135 8.66 2.72 9.15
C ASP A 135 7.15 2.98 9.16
N VAL A 136 6.35 1.92 9.34
CA VAL A 136 4.88 2.00 9.47
C VAL A 136 4.49 1.83 10.93
N VAL A 137 4.52 2.94 11.66
CA VAL A 137 4.38 2.93 13.11
C VAL A 137 2.93 3.24 13.49
N PRO A 138 2.25 2.35 14.23
CA PRO A 138 0.94 2.66 14.78
C PRO A 138 1.08 3.65 15.94
N ARG A 139 0.11 4.56 16.01
CA ARG A 139 0.00 5.62 17.00
C ARG A 139 -1.23 5.39 17.89
N PRO A 140 -1.30 6.04 19.06
CA PRO A 140 -2.51 6.06 19.87
C PRO A 140 -3.74 6.47 19.02
N GLY A 141 -4.89 5.86 19.28
CA GLY A 141 -6.14 6.20 18.58
C GLY A 141 -6.31 5.57 17.18
N ALA A 142 -5.66 4.43 16.90
CA ALA A 142 -5.74 3.69 15.63
C ALA A 142 -5.18 4.42 14.39
N ALA A 143 -4.41 5.49 14.60
CA ALA A 143 -3.67 6.20 13.58
C ALA A 143 -2.33 5.51 13.25
N TRP A 144 -1.76 5.82 12.09
CA TRP A 144 -0.50 5.29 11.59
C TRP A 144 0.35 6.43 11.00
N SER A 145 1.67 6.26 11.06
CA SER A 145 2.62 7.14 10.37
C SER A 145 3.54 6.34 9.46
N VAL A 146 3.91 6.95 8.34
CA VAL A 146 4.79 6.36 7.32
C VAL A 146 5.96 7.32 7.11
N GLY A 147 7.17 6.89 7.48
CA GLY A 147 8.41 7.67 7.42
C GLY A 147 9.57 6.90 6.80
#